data_AF-A0A813ZJ11-F1
#
_entry.id   AF-A0A813ZJ11-F1
#
_cell.length_a   1.000
_cell.length_b   1.000
_cell.length_c   1.000
_cell.angle_alpha   90.00
_cell.angle_beta   90.00
_cell.angle_gamma   90.00
#
_symmetry.space_group_name_H-M   'P 1'
#
loop_
_entity.id
_entity.type
_entity.pdbx_description
1 polymer ?
#
loop_
_entity_poly.entity_id
_entity_poly.type
_entity_poly.pdbx_seq_one_letter_code
_entity_poly.pdbx_strand_id
1 'polypeptide(L)'
;MTTDFQNDICSDSFNPIDNRLEYECQATIKGKNGLFPARFCVKISGIIVDVDQNLNQSLIHKYLYLRTCITENIMDSTRSLDSTGNFRLKNFAGIKGEIKMQGTITLCTVDGCNQANYQTIDVFIIVYSFLFLIIQKINH
;
A
#
# COMPACT_ATOMS: atom_id res chain seq x y z
N MET A 1 -7.75 4.38 -16.04
CA MET A 1 -6.31 4.64 -16.06
C MET A 1 -5.62 3.43 -16.64
N THR A 2 -4.72 3.66 -17.59
CA THR A 2 -4.07 2.68 -18.47
C THR A 2 -2.98 1.92 -17.74
N THR A 3 -2.95 0.59 -17.90
CA THR A 3 -1.90 -0.29 -17.35
C THR A 3 -0.84 -0.52 -18.42
N ASP A 4 0.29 0.17 -18.32
CA ASP A 4 1.50 -0.14 -19.09
C ASP A 4 2.48 -0.93 -18.19
N PHE A 5 2.90 -2.10 -18.66
CA PHE A 5 3.55 -3.15 -17.87
C PHE A 5 5.09 -3.10 -17.92
N GLN A 6 5.69 -2.09 -18.57
CA GLN A 6 7.14 -2.05 -18.82
C GLN A 6 7.95 -1.10 -17.94
N ASN A 7 7.31 -0.31 -17.08
CA ASN A 7 7.99 0.56 -16.11
C ASN A 7 7.58 0.17 -14.68
N ASP A 8 8.15 -0.92 -14.17
CA ASP A 8 7.94 -1.40 -12.81
C ASP A 8 8.79 -0.61 -11.79
N ILE A 9 8.89 0.70 -11.98
CA ILE A 9 9.12 1.62 -10.86
C ILE A 9 7.78 1.70 -10.17
N CYS A 10 7.61 0.88 -9.13
CA CYS A 10 6.60 0.97 -8.07
C CYS A 10 5.62 2.12 -8.29
N SER A 11 4.58 1.89 -9.09
CA SER A 11 3.51 2.86 -9.38
C SER A 11 2.56 2.95 -8.17
N ASP A 12 3.15 3.09 -6.98
CA ASP A 12 2.47 3.64 -5.84
C ASP A 12 2.20 5.10 -6.21
N SER A 13 0.95 5.44 -6.54
CA SER A 13 0.54 6.82 -6.78
C SER A 13 0.71 7.72 -5.53
N PHE A 14 1.26 7.18 -4.44
CA PHE A 14 1.69 7.90 -3.25
C PHE A 14 3.16 7.63 -2.92
N ASN A 15 3.99 7.25 -3.92
CA ASN A 15 5.43 7.18 -3.81
C ASN A 15 6.00 8.59 -3.59
N PRO A 16 6.64 8.87 -2.44
CA PRO A 16 7.16 10.21 -2.12
C PRO A 16 8.31 10.66 -3.04
N ILE A 17 8.87 9.75 -3.85
CA ILE A 17 9.92 10.07 -4.83
C ILE A 17 9.33 10.85 -6.03
N ASP A 18 8.12 10.49 -6.48
CA ASP A 18 7.50 11.08 -7.67
C ASP A 18 6.33 12.03 -7.37
N ASN A 19 5.70 11.92 -6.19
CA ASN A 19 4.63 12.81 -5.79
C ASN A 19 5.04 13.68 -4.61
N ARG A 20 5.06 15.00 -4.84
CA ARG A 20 5.10 15.98 -3.75
C ARG A 20 4.01 15.62 -2.76
N LEU A 21 4.38 15.41 -1.49
CA LEU A 21 3.43 15.27 -0.40
C LEU A 21 2.50 16.48 -0.44
N GLU A 22 1.25 16.30 -0.87
CA GLU A 22 0.26 17.36 -0.81
C GLU A 22 0.09 17.73 0.66
N TYR A 23 0.23 19.02 0.96
CA TYR A 23 0.39 19.54 2.32
C TYR A 23 -0.84 19.29 3.21
N GLU A 24 -1.96 18.86 2.64
CA GLU A 24 -3.21 18.61 3.36
C GLU A 24 -3.98 17.49 2.64
N CYS A 25 -3.77 16.24 3.05
CA CYS A 25 -4.61 15.15 2.54
C CYS A 25 -6.08 15.42 2.88
N GLN A 26 -6.97 15.41 1.89
CA GLN A 26 -8.39 15.71 2.11
C GLN A 26 -9.25 14.45 1.98
N ALA A 27 -10.28 14.35 2.82
CA ALA A 27 -11.18 13.20 2.84
C ALA A 27 -12.65 13.64 2.90
N THR A 28 -13.54 12.81 2.37
CA THR A 28 -14.99 13.01 2.48
C THR A 28 -15.49 12.56 3.84
N ILE A 29 -16.43 13.31 4.43
CA ILE A 29 -17.13 12.92 5.66
C ILE A 29 -18.50 12.37 5.30
N LYS A 30 -18.87 11.21 5.88
CA LYS A 30 -20.19 10.61 5.65
C LYS A 30 -21.30 11.58 6.05
N GLY A 31 -22.19 11.90 5.11
CA GLY A 31 -23.31 12.81 5.33
C GLY A 31 -22.98 14.31 5.21
N LYS A 32 -21.77 14.67 4.77
CA LYS A 32 -21.41 16.06 4.44
C LYS A 32 -20.97 16.18 2.99
N ASN A 33 -21.31 17.31 2.37
CA ASN A 33 -20.84 17.65 1.03
C ASN A 33 -19.50 18.39 1.13
N GLY A 34 -18.55 17.99 0.29
CA GLY A 34 -17.22 18.61 0.20
C GLY A 34 -16.09 17.72 0.72
N LEU A 35 -14.88 18.25 0.62
CA LEU A 35 -13.64 17.66 1.09
C LEU A 35 -13.19 18.38 2.37
N PHE A 36 -12.68 17.63 3.33
CA PHE A 36 -12.27 18.13 4.64
C PHE A 36 -10.83 17.72 4.94
N PRO A 37 -10.09 18.51 5.73
CA PRO A 37 -8.77 18.12 6.19
C PRO A 37 -8.82 16.76 6.88
N ALA A 38 -8.07 15.79 6.37
CA ALA A 38 -7.96 14.50 7.00
C ALA A 38 -7.18 14.61 8.31
N ARG A 39 -7.48 13.72 9.26
CA ARG A 39 -6.83 13.68 10.57
C ARG A 39 -5.95 12.45 10.75
N PHE A 40 -6.14 11.45 9.89
CA PHE A 40 -5.45 10.18 9.96
C PHE A 40 -5.10 9.68 8.56
N CYS A 41 -3.89 9.16 8.43
CA CYS A 41 -3.46 8.33 7.32
C CYS A 41 -3.77 6.86 7.63
N VAL A 42 -4.35 6.16 6.68
CA VAL A 42 -4.66 4.73 6.74
C VAL A 42 -3.82 4.00 5.71
N LYS A 43 -3.27 2.86 6.11
CA LYS A 43 -2.71 1.86 5.20
C LYS A 43 -3.35 0.52 5.46
N ILE A 44 -3.83 -0.13 4.41
CA ILE A 44 -4.31 -1.51 4.47
C ILE A 44 -3.40 -2.34 3.58
N SER A 45 -2.84 -3.41 4.12
CA SER A 45 -1.98 -4.33 3.36
C SER A 45 -2.36 -5.76 3.65
N GLY A 46 -2.51 -6.58 2.62
CA GLY A 46 -2.89 -7.98 2.80
C GLY A 46 -3.04 -8.74 1.50
N ILE A 47 -3.50 -9.98 1.61
CA ILE A 47 -3.73 -10.89 0.48
C ILE A 47 -5.24 -10.95 0.21
N ILE A 48 -5.62 -10.88 -1.06
CA ILE A 48 -7.00 -11.11 -1.49
C ILE A 48 -7.33 -12.60 -1.33
N VAL A 49 -8.33 -12.91 -0.52
CA VAL A 49 -8.75 -14.29 -0.24
C VAL A 49 -10.00 -14.68 -1.03
N ASP A 50 -10.80 -13.70 -1.45
CA ASP A 50 -12.04 -13.93 -2.20
C ASP A 50 -12.46 -12.66 -2.93
N VAL A 51 -13.14 -12.80 -4.05
CA VAL A 51 -13.72 -11.70 -4.83
C VAL A 51 -15.13 -12.07 -5.27
N ASP A 52 -15.99 -11.05 -5.37
CA ASP A 52 -17.34 -11.21 -5.90
C ASP A 52 -17.35 -11.95 -7.26
N GLN A 53 -18.42 -12.69 -7.56
CA GLN A 53 -18.51 -13.54 -8.74
C GLN A 53 -18.39 -12.76 -10.06
N ASN A 54 -18.78 -11.49 -10.04
CA ASN A 54 -18.71 -10.58 -11.18
C ASN A 54 -17.33 -9.94 -11.37
N LEU A 55 -16.39 -10.19 -10.46
CA LEU A 55 -15.03 -9.69 -10.52
C LEU A 55 -14.07 -10.74 -11.08
N ASN A 56 -12.93 -10.25 -11.57
CA ASN A 56 -11.90 -11.12 -12.10
C ASN A 56 -11.28 -11.97 -10.98
N GLN A 57 -11.56 -13.28 -11.00
CA GLN A 57 -11.07 -14.26 -10.03
C GLN A 57 -9.53 -14.38 -10.00
N SER A 58 -8.82 -13.90 -11.04
CA SER A 58 -7.35 -13.83 -11.04
C SER A 58 -6.77 -12.83 -10.03
N LEU A 59 -7.61 -12.06 -9.34
CA LEU A 59 -7.21 -11.19 -8.24
C LEU A 59 -6.95 -11.96 -6.94
N ILE A 60 -7.49 -13.18 -6.79
CA ILE A 60 -7.27 -14.01 -5.59
C ILE A 60 -5.77 -14.34 -5.46
N HIS A 61 -5.28 -14.38 -4.22
CA HIS A 61 -3.88 -14.56 -3.84
C HIS A 61 -2.94 -13.42 -4.23
N LYS A 62 -3.44 -12.31 -4.79
CA LYS A 62 -2.63 -11.11 -4.99
C LYS A 62 -2.53 -10.29 -3.72
N TYR A 63 -1.36 -9.71 -3.52
CA TYR A 63 -1.16 -8.68 -2.49
C TYR A 63 -1.82 -7.37 -2.93
N LEU A 64 -2.55 -6.75 -2.01
CA LEU A 64 -3.18 -5.46 -2.18
C LEU A 64 -2.68 -4.52 -1.10
N TYR A 65 -2.21 -3.35 -1.52
CA TYR A 65 -1.77 -2.25 -0.67
C TYR A 65 -2.64 -1.04 -0.96
N LEU A 66 -3.32 -0.54 0.07
CA LEU A 66 -4.18 0.62 -0.01
C LEU A 66 -3.65 1.69 0.92
N ARG A 67 -3.60 2.93 0.44
CA ARG A 67 -3.35 4.11 1.25
C ARG A 67 -4.45 5.12 1.01
N THR A 68 -4.98 5.67 2.09
CA THR A 68 -6.00 6.72 2.05
C THR A 68 -5.92 7.56 3.30
N CYS A 69 -6.63 8.68 3.33
CA CYS A 69 -6.75 9.52 4.50
C CYS A 69 -8.20 9.59 4.92
N ILE A 70 -8.42 9.70 6.23
CA ILE A 70 -9.75 9.74 6.81
C ILE A 70 -9.82 10.83 7.88
N THR A 71 -11.03 11.33 8.10
CA THR A 71 -11.30 12.38 9.10
C THR A 71 -11.57 11.82 10.50
N GLU A 72 -12.00 10.56 10.59
CA GLU A 72 -12.46 9.92 11.82
C GLU A 72 -11.59 8.70 12.15
N ASN A 73 -11.41 8.39 13.43
CA ASN A 73 -10.69 7.18 13.83
C ASN A 73 -11.61 5.96 13.62
N ILE A 74 -11.15 5.00 12.84
CA ILE A 74 -11.88 3.76 12.51
C ILE A 74 -11.45 2.56 13.38
N MET A 75 -10.55 2.78 14.35
CA MET A 75 -10.05 1.76 15.25
C MET A 75 -10.60 1.98 16.66
N ASP A 76 -11.18 0.92 17.24
CA ASP A 76 -11.85 0.94 18.55
C ASP A 76 -10.91 1.26 19.73
N SER A 77 -9.59 1.27 19.53
CA SER A 77 -8.63 1.55 20.60
C SER A 77 -7.73 2.72 20.21
N THR A 78 -7.64 3.71 21.11
CA THR A 78 -6.72 4.84 21.02
C THR A 78 -5.24 4.45 21.18
N ARG A 79 -4.94 3.15 21.31
CA ARG A 79 -3.60 2.62 21.58
C ARG A 79 -3.06 1.69 20.50
N SER A 80 -3.92 1.06 19.72
CA SER A 80 -3.52 0.16 18.64
C SER A 80 -3.55 0.95 17.35
N LEU A 81 -2.37 1.37 16.89
CA LEU A 81 -2.19 1.95 15.55
C LEU A 81 -2.26 0.89 14.45
N ASP A 82 -2.22 -0.40 14.81
CA ASP A 82 -2.29 -1.52 13.88
C ASP A 82 -3.35 -2.54 14.32
N SER A 83 -4.07 -3.10 13.36
CA SER A 83 -5.00 -4.22 13.58
C SER A 83 -4.93 -5.20 12.42
N THR A 84 -4.86 -6.50 12.73
CA THR A 84 -4.77 -7.57 11.74
C THR A 84 -6.06 -8.37 11.74
N GLY A 85 -6.59 -8.67 10.57
CA GLY A 85 -7.85 -9.38 10.43
C GLY A 85 -8.30 -9.57 9.00
N ASN A 86 -9.59 -9.89 8.88
CA ASN A 86 -10.26 -10.02 7.60
C ASN A 86 -11.03 -8.73 7.30
N PHE A 87 -10.80 -8.15 6.13
CA PHE A 87 -11.45 -6.94 5.68
C PHE A 87 -12.28 -7.19 4.44
N ARG A 88 -13.36 -6.41 4.31
CA ARG A 88 -14.22 -6.40 3.13
C ARG A 88 -14.19 -5.01 2.53
N LEU A 89 -13.73 -4.93 1.30
CA LEU A 89 -13.63 -3.69 0.55
C LEU A 89 -14.77 -3.67 -0.46
N LYS A 90 -15.63 -2.66 -0.37
CA LYS A 90 -16.75 -2.47 -1.29
C LYS A 90 -16.53 -1.27 -2.16
N ASN A 91 -16.79 -1.41 -3.47
CA ASN A 91 -16.79 -0.30 -4.42
C ASN A 91 -15.50 0.53 -4.38
N PHE A 92 -14.35 -0.15 -4.31
CA PHE A 92 -13.05 0.49 -4.08
C PHE A 92 -12.27 0.63 -5.39
N ALA A 93 -11.53 1.73 -5.56
CA ALA A 93 -10.69 2.01 -6.74
C ALA A 93 -11.40 1.81 -8.11
N GLY A 94 -12.69 2.14 -8.17
CA GLY A 94 -13.50 1.96 -9.39
C GLY A 94 -13.92 0.50 -9.65
N ILE A 95 -13.54 -0.44 -8.79
CA ILE A 95 -13.98 -1.83 -8.84
C ILE A 95 -15.37 -1.93 -8.20
N LYS A 96 -16.40 -2.18 -9.01
CA LYS A 96 -17.76 -2.42 -8.53
C LYS A 96 -17.88 -3.87 -8.03
N GLY A 97 -18.15 -4.04 -6.74
CA GLY A 97 -18.22 -5.36 -6.11
C GLY A 97 -17.58 -5.37 -4.72
N GLU A 98 -17.41 -6.58 -4.18
CA GLU A 98 -16.75 -6.82 -2.89
C GLU A 98 -15.46 -7.64 -3.07
N ILE A 99 -14.40 -7.21 -2.40
CA ILE A 99 -13.13 -7.93 -2.29
C ILE A 99 -12.94 -8.28 -0.81
N LYS A 100 -12.70 -9.55 -0.50
CA LYS A 100 -12.32 -9.98 0.85
C LYS A 100 -10.80 -10.13 0.88
N MET A 101 -10.19 -9.54 1.89
CA MET A 101 -8.76 -9.65 2.11
C MET A 101 -8.46 -10.06 3.54
N GLN A 102 -7.31 -10.70 3.73
CA GLN A 102 -6.72 -10.94 5.03
C GLN A 102 -5.43 -10.13 5.13
N GLY A 103 -5.29 -9.31 6.16
CA GLY A 103 -4.15 -8.41 6.26
C GLY A 103 -4.11 -7.58 7.53
N THR A 104 -3.43 -6.44 7.44
CA THR A 104 -3.27 -5.47 8.52
C THR A 104 -3.72 -4.09 8.06
N ILE A 105 -4.44 -3.38 8.93
CA ILE A 105 -4.73 -1.96 8.83
C ILE A 105 -3.83 -1.21 9.81
N THR A 106 -3.17 -0.17 9.33
CA THR A 106 -2.33 0.75 10.09
C THR A 106 -2.93 2.14 10.01
N LEU A 107 -3.05 2.81 11.15
CA LEU A 107 -3.51 4.17 11.30
C LEU A 107 -2.38 5.01 11.88
N CYS A 108 -2.16 6.21 11.36
CA CYS A 108 -1.20 7.14 11.94
C CYS A 108 -1.58 8.60 11.67
N THR A 109 -1.06 9.49 12.51
CA THR A 109 -1.49 10.90 12.59
C THR A 109 -0.57 11.88 11.87
N VAL A 110 0.51 11.39 11.25
CA VAL A 110 1.52 12.20 10.57
C VAL A 110 1.55 11.81 9.11
N ASP A 111 1.51 12.76 8.18
CA ASP A 111 1.53 12.45 6.76
C ASP A 111 2.80 11.69 6.36
N GLY A 112 2.62 10.64 5.54
CA GLY A 112 3.72 9.79 5.11
C GLY A 112 4.23 8.82 6.17
N CYS A 113 3.60 8.68 7.35
CA CYS A 113 3.93 7.62 8.32
C CYS A 113 3.76 6.19 7.77
N ASN A 114 3.00 6.03 6.69
CA ASN A 114 2.64 4.75 6.11
C ASN A 114 3.51 4.37 4.89
N GLN A 115 4.75 4.89 4.79
CA GLN A 115 5.65 4.57 3.68
C GLN A 115 5.83 3.05 3.52
N ALA A 116 6.16 2.64 2.31
CA ALA A 116 6.68 1.30 2.09
C ALA A 116 8.03 1.23 2.79
N ASN A 117 8.24 0.21 3.64
CA ASN A 117 9.59 -0.12 4.10
C ASN A 117 10.31 -0.69 2.88
N TYR A 118 11.08 0.16 2.20
CA TYR A 118 11.99 -0.30 1.18
C TYR A 118 13.09 -1.08 1.90
N GLN A 119 13.18 -2.38 1.63
CA GLN A 119 14.40 -3.10 1.95
C GLN A 119 15.48 -2.52 1.03
N THR A 120 16.30 -1.63 1.57
CA THR A 120 17.50 -1.16 0.88
C THR A 120 18.42 -2.36 0.73
N ILE A 121 18.42 -2.97 -0.45
CA ILE A 121 19.47 -3.93 -0.79
C ILE A 121 20.76 -3.14 -0.77
N ASP A 122 21.64 -3.47 0.17
CA ASP A 122 22.92 -2.82 0.28
C ASP A 122 23.73 -3.12 -0.97
N VAL A 123 24.06 -2.07 -1.73
CA VAL A 123 24.85 -2.13 -2.97
C VAL A 123 26.19 -2.83 -2.73
N PHE A 124 26.74 -2.72 -1.51
CA PHE A 124 27.96 -3.42 -1.13
C PHE A 124 27.82 -4.94 -1.24
N ILE A 125 26.67 -5.53 -0.91
CA ILE A 125 26.43 -6.99 -1.01
C ILE A 125 26.47 -7.44 -2.48
N ILE A 126 25.93 -6.63 -3.39
CA ILE A 126 25.97 -6.91 -4.83
C ILE A 126 27.40 -6.81 -5.36
N VAL A 127 28.16 -5.78 -4.95
CA VAL A 127 29.56 -5.61 -5.38
C VAL A 127 30.44 -6.74 -4.84
N TYR A 128 30.29 -7.14 -3.58
CA TYR A 128 31.06 -8.23 -2.99
C TYR A 128 30.76 -9.58 -3.66
N SER A 129 29.50 -9.86 -3.96
CA SER A 129 29.11 -11.10 -4.66
C SER A 129 29.67 -11.16 -6.08
N PHE A 130 29.67 -10.04 -6.82
CA PHE A 130 30.33 -9.97 -8.14
C PHE A 130 31.85 -10.13 -8.05
N LEU A 131 32.52 -9.48 -7.09
CA LEU A 131 33.96 -9.62 -6.89
C LEU A 131 34.35 -11.06 -6.53
N PHE A 132 33.56 -11.72 -5.68
CA PHE A 132 33.78 -13.11 -5.31
C PHE A 132 33.70 -14.05 -6.53
N LEU A 133 32.73 -13.84 -7.42
CA LEU A 133 32.61 -14.62 -8.66
C LEU A 133 33.80 -14.40 -9.62
N ILE A 134 34.31 -13.18 -9.71
CA ILE A 134 35.50 -12.87 -10.53
C ILE A 134 36.74 -13.58 -9.96
N ILE A 135 36.92 -13.56 -8.64
CA ILE A 135 38.06 -14.23 -7.98
C ILE A 135 38.00 -15.75 -8.20
N GLN A 136 36.82 -16.37 -8.11
CA GLN A 136 36.68 -17.80 -8.38
C GLN A 136 37.05 -18.16 -9.83
N LYS A 137 36.74 -17.29 -10.80
CA LYS A 137 37.09 -17.52 -12.21
C LYS A 137 38.58 -17.36 -12.51
N ILE A 138 39.31 -16.55 -11.73
CA ILE A 138 40.76 -16.34 -11.93
C ILE A 138 41.58 -17.50 -11.33
N ASN A 139 41.10 -18.09 -10.24
CA ASN A 139 41.79 -19.17 -9.53
C ASN A 139 41.55 -20.57 -10.11
N HIS A 140 40.84 -20.68 -11.23
CA HIS A 140 40.50 -21.93 -11.90
C HIS A 140 40.89 -21.91 -13.37
#